data_AF-A0A8C2R0Q7-F1
#
_entry.id   AF-A0A8C2R0Q7-F1
#
_cell.length_a   1.000
_cell.length_b   1.000
_cell.length_c   1.000
_cell.angle_alpha   90.00
_cell.angle_beta   90.00
_cell.angle_gamma   90.00
#
_symmetry.space_group_name_H-M   'P 1'
#
loop_
_entity.id
_entity.type
_entity.pdbx_description
1 polymer ?
#
loop_
_entity_poly.entity_id
_entity_poly.type
_entity_poly.pdbx_seq_one_letter_code
_entity_poly.pdbx_strand_id
1 'polypeptide(L)'
;MGKLSSVSLDDLPVIIKFILHSITPTDALEVISELREKLDVQHCILPSQFQVSLSRLRNKGQTSFSGNQENSGQDCVTLLFDVIKSAIRYEKIISEAWIKAIERTPSEGEHKIFDLAMLLIIYSTNTQTKKYIERVLRNKIRSGCFEEDLLQGTFYIHYLVLKDVCPSILSLAQSLLNSLDQSIILFGSLLYRYSFMFFDTYCQQEVIGALVTHVCSGNEVEVDAALDVLLELVVVSPSAMRLNAVFVKGILDYLDNMSPHTLAFSKEHEASSHIQVSDSVL
;
A
#
# COMPACT_ATOMS: atom_id res chain seq x y z
N MET A 1 6.69 -4.72 -28.72
CA MET A 1 6.91 -5.75 -27.67
C MET A 1 5.87 -6.89 -27.73
N GLY A 2 5.64 -7.51 -28.89
CA GLY A 2 4.49 -8.45 -29.10
C GLY A 2 4.54 -9.80 -28.36
N LYS A 3 5.73 -10.25 -27.93
CA LYS A 3 5.94 -11.57 -27.32
C LYS A 3 6.35 -11.52 -25.84
N LEU A 4 6.19 -10.36 -25.18
CA LEU A 4 6.66 -10.16 -23.80
C LEU A 4 5.95 -11.10 -22.81
N SER A 5 4.67 -11.41 -23.04
CA SER A 5 3.88 -12.34 -22.23
C SER A 5 4.26 -13.82 -22.41
N SER A 6 5.07 -14.16 -23.41
CA SER A 6 5.56 -15.54 -23.64
C SER A 6 7.00 -15.76 -23.18
N VAL A 7 7.64 -14.74 -22.58
CA VAL A 7 9.00 -14.83 -22.06
C VAL A 7 8.99 -15.60 -20.74
N SER A 8 10.03 -16.39 -20.48
CA SER A 8 10.25 -17.02 -19.18
C SER A 8 10.40 -15.96 -18.07
N LEU A 9 10.04 -16.29 -16.82
CA LEU A 9 10.21 -15.37 -15.69
C LEU A 9 11.69 -15.05 -15.43
N ASP A 10 12.59 -15.98 -15.75
CA ASP A 10 14.03 -15.85 -15.53
C ASP A 10 14.67 -14.82 -16.49
N ASP A 11 14.19 -14.75 -17.73
CA ASP A 11 14.72 -13.83 -18.75
C ASP A 11 14.08 -12.43 -18.68
N LEU A 12 12.93 -12.31 -18.02
CA LEU A 12 12.14 -11.08 -17.99
C LEU A 12 12.94 -9.86 -17.48
N PRO A 13 13.69 -9.93 -16.36
CA PRO A 13 14.48 -8.79 -15.89
C PRO A 13 15.51 -8.30 -16.92
N VAL A 14 16.15 -9.22 -17.66
CA VAL A 14 17.16 -8.88 -18.69
C VAL A 14 16.51 -8.19 -19.88
N ILE A 15 15.35 -8.68 -20.32
CA ILE A 15 14.59 -8.07 -21.42
C ILE A 15 14.07 -6.70 -21.03
N ILE A 16 13.53 -6.55 -19.82
CA ILE A 16 13.07 -5.25 -19.31
C ILE A 16 14.23 -4.28 -19.19
N LYS A 17 15.40 -4.74 -18.73
CA LYS A 17 16.62 -3.91 -18.71
C LYS A 17 16.94 -3.40 -20.11
N PHE A 18 16.97 -4.28 -21.11
CA PHE A 18 17.25 -3.90 -22.50
C PHE A 18 16.23 -2.88 -23.04
N ILE A 19 14.93 -3.11 -22.82
CA ILE A 19 13.88 -2.19 -23.25
C ILE A 19 14.09 -0.81 -22.62
N LEU A 20 14.28 -0.75 -21.31
CA LEU A 20 14.43 0.52 -20.58
C LEU A 20 15.69 1.30 -21.01
N HIS A 21 16.80 0.62 -21.31
CA HIS A 21 18.03 1.26 -21.80
C HIS A 21 17.94 1.73 -23.26
N SER A 22 16.94 1.25 -24.01
CA SER A 22 16.75 1.60 -25.42
C SER A 22 15.77 2.77 -25.61
N ILE A 23 15.18 3.28 -24.52
CA ILE A 23 14.22 4.38 -24.56
C ILE A 23 14.90 5.68 -24.99
N THR A 24 14.23 6.41 -25.86
CA THR A 24 14.60 7.76 -26.28
C THR A 24 13.57 8.78 -25.78
N PRO A 25 13.91 10.08 -25.72
CA PRO A 25 12.96 11.11 -25.30
C PRO A 25 11.67 11.16 -26.15
N THR A 26 11.74 10.72 -27.42
CA THR A 26 10.63 10.76 -28.37
C THR A 26 9.68 9.57 -28.23
N ASP A 27 10.17 8.40 -27.85
CA ASP A 27 9.37 7.17 -27.77
C ASP A 27 9.02 6.76 -26.32
N ALA A 28 9.62 7.40 -25.31
CA ALA A 28 9.51 7.00 -23.91
C ALA A 28 8.07 6.73 -23.45
N LEU A 29 7.14 7.62 -23.78
CA LEU A 29 5.76 7.46 -23.36
C LEU A 29 5.07 6.28 -24.04
N GLU A 30 5.32 6.07 -25.32
CA GLU A 30 4.75 4.95 -26.09
C GLU A 30 5.29 3.63 -25.58
N VAL A 31 6.62 3.53 -25.45
CA VAL A 31 7.31 2.32 -24.95
C VAL A 31 6.85 1.99 -23.53
N ILE A 32 6.77 2.97 -22.63
CA ILE A 32 6.33 2.73 -21.25
C ILE A 32 4.84 2.38 -21.17
N SER A 33 4.00 2.94 -22.04
CA SER A 33 2.58 2.57 -22.08
C SER A 33 2.40 1.13 -22.56
N GLU A 34 3.08 0.72 -23.64
CA GLU A 34 3.04 -0.67 -24.12
C GLU A 34 3.66 -1.63 -23.09
N LEU A 35 4.72 -1.21 -22.39
CA LEU A 35 5.32 -1.99 -21.31
C LEU A 35 4.34 -2.18 -20.15
N ARG A 36 3.70 -1.11 -19.67
CA ARG A 36 2.68 -1.14 -18.61
C ARG A 36 1.52 -2.11 -18.95
N GLU A 37 1.03 -2.05 -20.18
CA GLU A 37 -0.07 -2.92 -20.62
C GLU A 37 0.32 -4.40 -20.64
N LYS A 38 1.55 -4.69 -21.06
CA LYS A 38 2.02 -6.07 -21.29
C LYS A 38 2.69 -6.72 -20.10
N LEU A 39 3.18 -5.93 -19.15
CA LEU A 39 3.81 -6.44 -17.96
C LEU A 39 2.73 -6.88 -16.96
N ASP A 40 2.39 -8.16 -16.98
CA ASP A 40 1.46 -8.75 -16.02
C ASP A 40 2.20 -9.56 -14.97
N VAL A 41 2.64 -8.87 -13.92
CA VAL A 41 3.37 -9.47 -12.80
C VAL A 41 2.45 -10.26 -11.87
N GLN A 42 1.12 -10.12 -11.99
CA GLN A 42 0.16 -10.77 -11.11
C GLN A 42 0.14 -12.29 -11.31
N HIS A 43 0.20 -12.72 -12.57
CA HIS A 43 0.24 -14.13 -12.95
C HIS A 43 1.55 -14.83 -12.57
N CYS A 44 2.58 -14.08 -12.19
CA CYS A 44 3.89 -14.62 -11.86
C CYS A 44 4.00 -15.09 -10.39
N ILE A 45 3.13 -14.57 -9.50
CA ILE A 45 3.31 -14.67 -8.04
C ILE A 45 2.15 -15.35 -7.34
N LEU A 46 0.98 -15.49 -8.00
CA LEU A 46 -0.30 -15.72 -7.34
C LEU A 46 -0.19 -16.69 -6.15
N PRO A 47 -0.18 -16.17 -4.90
CA PRO A 47 -0.08 -17.01 -3.74
C PRO A 47 -1.32 -17.90 -3.71
N SER A 48 -1.13 -19.19 -3.45
CA SER A 48 -2.18 -20.18 -3.25
C SER A 48 -3.28 -19.75 -2.25
N GLN A 49 -3.00 -18.73 -1.42
CA GLN A 49 -3.92 -18.11 -0.46
C GLN A 49 -4.97 -17.18 -1.12
N PHE A 50 -4.69 -16.55 -2.27
CA PHE A 50 -5.64 -15.69 -2.99
C PHE A 50 -6.79 -16.47 -3.64
N GLN A 51 -6.61 -17.78 -3.88
CA GLN A 51 -7.72 -18.63 -4.33
C GLN A 51 -8.77 -18.84 -3.24
N VAL A 52 -8.46 -18.71 -1.94
CA VAL A 52 -9.42 -19.01 -0.87
C VAL A 52 -10.44 -17.88 -0.67
N SER A 53 -10.08 -16.64 -0.98
CA SER A 53 -10.98 -15.48 -0.84
C SER A 53 -11.89 -15.27 -2.05
N LEU A 54 -11.44 -15.59 -3.26
CA LEU A 54 -12.24 -15.49 -4.49
C LEU A 54 -13.12 -16.73 -4.77
N SER A 55 -12.82 -17.89 -4.16
CA SER A 55 -13.53 -19.16 -4.42
C SER A 55 -14.71 -19.45 -3.50
N ARG A 56 -15.07 -18.56 -2.55
CA ARG A 56 -16.32 -18.71 -1.79
C ARG A 56 -17.60 -18.59 -2.64
N LEU A 57 -17.45 -18.38 -3.96
CA LEU A 57 -18.49 -18.48 -4.97
C LEU A 57 -18.22 -19.55 -6.05
N ARG A 58 -17.51 -20.67 -5.78
CA ARG A 58 -17.70 -21.88 -6.62
C ARG A 58 -17.22 -23.17 -5.94
N ASN A 59 -18.14 -24.13 -5.90
CA ASN A 59 -18.02 -25.44 -5.27
C ASN A 59 -16.73 -26.24 -5.57
N LYS A 60 -16.23 -26.85 -4.48
CA LYS A 60 -15.76 -28.23 -4.28
C LYS A 60 -14.67 -28.79 -5.23
N GLY A 61 -13.45 -28.82 -4.68
CA GLY A 61 -12.53 -29.96 -4.78
C GLY A 61 -11.34 -29.77 -5.72
N GLN A 62 -10.12 -29.67 -5.16
CA GLN A 62 -9.01 -30.59 -5.47
C GLN A 62 -7.71 -30.21 -4.76
N THR A 63 -7.18 -31.23 -4.07
CA THR A 63 -5.77 -31.61 -3.82
C THR A 63 -4.66 -30.57 -3.87
N SER A 64 -4.04 -30.39 -2.71
CA SER A 64 -2.77 -29.74 -2.42
C SER A 64 -1.58 -30.43 -3.10
N PHE A 65 -0.74 -29.64 -3.76
CA PHE A 65 0.65 -29.99 -4.10
C PHE A 65 1.60 -29.00 -3.44
N SER A 66 2.66 -29.53 -2.84
CA SER A 66 3.63 -28.90 -1.95
C SER A 66 4.98 -28.77 -2.64
N GLY A 67 5.67 -27.63 -2.41
CA GLY A 67 7.12 -27.56 -2.29
C GLY A 67 7.91 -27.06 -3.50
N ASN A 68 8.61 -25.94 -3.31
CA ASN A 68 9.77 -25.40 -4.07
C ASN A 68 9.58 -24.41 -5.23
N GLN A 69 8.38 -24.13 -5.75
CA GLN A 69 8.22 -23.10 -6.83
C GLN A 69 7.95 -21.67 -6.34
N GLU A 70 7.49 -21.47 -5.10
CA GLU A 70 7.12 -20.12 -4.61
C GLU A 70 8.32 -19.16 -4.46
N ASN A 71 9.52 -19.66 -4.13
CA ASN A 71 10.69 -18.78 -3.92
C ASN A 71 11.27 -18.23 -5.23
N SER A 72 11.37 -19.04 -6.30
CA SER A 72 12.02 -18.59 -7.54
C SER A 72 11.24 -17.49 -8.25
N GLY A 73 9.90 -17.55 -8.25
CA GLY A 73 9.06 -16.51 -8.83
C GLY A 73 9.20 -15.17 -8.10
N GLN A 74 9.29 -15.21 -6.78
CA GLN A 74 9.44 -14.03 -5.95
C GLN A 74 10.81 -13.36 -6.12
N ASP A 75 11.88 -14.17 -6.27
CA ASP A 75 13.23 -13.67 -6.54
C ASP A 75 13.30 -12.98 -7.91
N CYS A 76 12.71 -13.57 -8.96
CA CYS A 76 12.64 -12.96 -10.30
C CYS A 76 11.88 -11.63 -10.29
N VAL A 77 10.77 -11.55 -9.54
CA VAL A 77 9.99 -10.31 -9.42
C VAL A 77 10.79 -9.24 -8.68
N THR A 78 11.51 -9.61 -7.64
CA THR A 78 12.38 -8.69 -6.91
C THR A 78 13.46 -8.14 -7.84
N LEU A 79 14.12 -9.00 -8.63
CA LEU A 79 15.10 -8.60 -9.64
C LEU A 79 14.51 -7.70 -10.74
N LEU A 80 13.29 -8.00 -11.19
CA LEU A 80 12.57 -7.17 -12.15
C LEU A 80 12.35 -5.75 -11.61
N PHE A 81 11.86 -5.64 -10.37
CA PHE A 81 11.68 -4.34 -9.74
C PHE A 81 13.01 -3.65 -9.45
N ASP A 82 14.10 -4.35 -9.18
CA ASP A 82 15.43 -3.75 -9.01
C ASP A 82 15.94 -3.14 -10.32
N VAL A 83 15.73 -3.82 -11.45
CA VAL A 83 16.03 -3.29 -12.79
C VAL A 83 15.22 -2.01 -13.03
N ILE A 84 13.92 -2.04 -12.73
CA ILE A 84 13.03 -0.88 -12.91
C ILE A 84 13.42 0.28 -11.96
N LYS A 85 13.63 0.01 -10.67
CA LYS A 85 14.07 0.96 -9.64
C LYS A 85 15.38 1.65 -10.06
N SER A 86 16.31 0.89 -10.63
CA SER A 86 17.57 1.43 -11.16
C SER A 86 17.30 2.38 -12.35
N ALA A 87 16.52 1.94 -13.34
CA ALA A 87 16.21 2.74 -14.51
C ALA A 87 15.53 4.08 -14.16
N ILE A 88 14.50 4.07 -13.30
CA ILE A 88 13.82 5.32 -12.88
C ILE A 88 14.70 6.26 -12.05
N ARG A 89 15.70 5.71 -11.34
CA ARG A 89 16.63 6.50 -10.51
C ARG A 89 17.62 7.27 -11.38
N TYR A 90 18.11 6.64 -12.45
CA TYR A 90 19.13 7.24 -13.31
C TYR A 90 18.54 8.01 -14.50
N GLU A 91 17.35 7.63 -14.96
CA GLU A 91 16.72 8.24 -16.13
C GLU A 91 15.36 8.87 -15.80
N LYS A 92 15.38 10.20 -15.61
CA LYS A 92 14.17 10.98 -15.28
C LYS A 92 13.06 10.80 -16.30
N ILE A 93 13.41 10.68 -17.58
CA ILE A 93 12.47 10.52 -18.69
C ILE A 93 11.58 9.28 -18.49
N ILE A 94 12.15 8.18 -18.01
CA ILE A 94 11.43 6.93 -17.73
C ILE A 94 10.41 7.14 -16.61
N SER A 95 10.82 7.80 -15.51
CA SER A 95 9.91 8.09 -14.40
C SER A 95 8.74 9.00 -14.81
N GLU A 96 9.00 10.05 -15.61
CA GLU A 96 7.97 10.96 -16.11
C GLU A 96 7.02 10.28 -17.09
N ALA A 97 7.55 9.41 -17.96
CA ALA A 97 6.77 8.63 -18.89
C ALA A 97 5.81 7.66 -18.17
N TRP A 98 6.26 7.00 -17.09
CA TRP A 98 5.40 6.12 -16.29
C TRP A 98 4.26 6.86 -15.64
N ILE A 99 4.53 8.00 -15.00
CA ILE A 99 3.49 8.79 -14.35
C ILE A 99 2.48 9.28 -15.38
N LYS A 100 2.93 9.74 -16.55
CA LYS A 100 2.05 10.17 -17.65
C LYS A 100 1.23 9.03 -18.24
N ALA A 101 1.82 7.84 -18.37
CA ALA A 101 1.10 6.66 -18.86
C ALA A 101 -0.07 6.30 -17.93
N ILE A 102 0.18 6.29 -16.61
CA ILE A 102 -0.85 6.02 -15.60
C ILE A 102 -1.88 7.17 -15.52
N GLU A 103 -1.45 8.42 -15.60
CA GLU A 103 -2.36 9.59 -15.60
C GLU A 103 -3.34 9.51 -16.78
N ARG A 104 -2.87 9.13 -17.97
CA ARG A 104 -3.67 9.07 -19.21
C ARG A 104 -4.65 7.92 -19.31
N THR A 105 -4.49 6.86 -18.51
CA THR A 105 -5.42 5.71 -18.49
C THR A 105 -6.80 6.16 -17.97
N PRO A 106 -7.88 6.15 -18.76
CA PRO A 106 -9.12 6.80 -18.37
C PRO A 106 -10.11 5.92 -17.59
N SER A 107 -10.06 4.58 -17.71
CA SER A 107 -11.14 3.71 -17.23
C SER A 107 -10.90 3.13 -15.83
N GLU A 108 -11.98 3.08 -15.04
CA GLU A 108 -12.17 2.14 -13.94
C GLU A 108 -11.97 0.71 -14.50
N GLY A 109 -11.09 -0.09 -13.88
CA GLY A 109 -10.75 -1.46 -14.32
C GLY A 109 -9.56 -1.61 -15.28
N GLU A 110 -9.04 -0.53 -15.88
CA GLU A 110 -7.79 -0.58 -16.67
C GLU A 110 -6.53 -0.42 -15.81
N HIS A 111 -6.71 -0.04 -14.55
CA HIS A 111 -5.64 0.10 -13.58
C HIS A 111 -5.30 -1.25 -12.93
N LYS A 112 -4.00 -1.57 -12.90
CA LYS A 112 -3.48 -2.82 -12.34
C LYS A 112 -2.73 -2.53 -11.03
N ILE A 113 -2.58 -3.53 -10.17
CA ILE A 113 -1.78 -3.41 -8.93
C ILE A 113 -0.36 -2.91 -9.20
N PHE A 114 0.16 -3.20 -10.40
CA PHE A 114 1.45 -2.74 -10.88
C PHE A 114 1.53 -1.21 -11.02
N ASP A 115 0.44 -0.54 -11.41
CA ASP A 115 0.41 0.93 -11.53
C ASP A 115 0.64 1.60 -10.19
N LEU A 116 -0.08 1.11 -9.17
CA LEU A 116 0.02 1.66 -7.83
C LEU A 116 1.39 1.35 -7.22
N ALA A 117 1.91 0.12 -7.41
CA ALA A 117 3.28 -0.23 -7.01
C ALA A 117 4.31 0.71 -7.66
N MET A 118 4.18 0.98 -8.96
CA MET A 118 5.05 1.90 -9.68
C MET A 118 4.96 3.33 -9.15
N LEU A 119 3.76 3.84 -8.85
CA LEU A 119 3.63 5.19 -8.27
C LEU A 119 4.29 5.28 -6.89
N LEU A 120 4.13 4.29 -6.01
CA LEU A 120 4.79 4.25 -4.71
C LEU A 120 6.32 4.19 -4.83
N ILE A 121 6.82 3.38 -5.77
CA ILE A 121 8.25 3.26 -6.03
C ILE A 121 8.80 4.57 -6.58
N ILE A 122 8.17 5.19 -7.58
CA ILE A 122 8.64 6.47 -8.15
C ILE A 122 8.53 7.60 -7.11
N TYR A 123 7.52 7.58 -6.24
CA TYR A 123 7.38 8.53 -5.14
C TYR A 123 8.58 8.47 -4.17
N SER A 124 9.18 7.29 -4.00
CA SER A 124 10.34 7.09 -3.13
C SER A 124 11.68 7.50 -3.75
N THR A 125 11.79 7.54 -5.08
CA THR A 125 13.08 7.74 -5.76
C THR A 125 13.39 9.20 -6.06
N ASN A 126 12.38 10.01 -6.41
CA ASN A 126 12.58 11.38 -6.85
C ASN A 126 11.70 12.38 -6.09
N THR A 127 12.35 13.25 -5.30
CA THR A 127 11.67 14.27 -4.50
C THR A 127 10.95 15.32 -5.34
N GLN A 128 11.42 15.60 -6.56
CA GLN A 128 10.81 16.60 -7.45
C GLN A 128 9.47 16.12 -8.02
N THR A 129 9.27 14.80 -8.16
CA THR A 129 8.03 14.23 -8.71
C THR A 129 6.96 13.98 -7.65
N LYS A 130 7.27 14.09 -6.35
CA LYS A 130 6.34 13.80 -5.25
C LYS A 130 5.01 14.54 -5.37
N LYS A 131 5.04 15.87 -5.54
CA LYS A 131 3.81 16.69 -5.68
C LYS A 131 3.00 16.31 -6.93
N TYR A 132 3.66 15.97 -8.02
CA TYR A 132 3.01 15.55 -9.25
C TYR A 132 2.33 14.19 -9.08
N ILE A 133 2.99 13.23 -8.42
CA ILE A 133 2.42 11.93 -8.08
C ILE A 133 1.24 12.06 -7.12
N GLU A 134 1.37 12.87 -6.06
CA GLU A 134 0.26 13.13 -5.13
C GLU A 134 -0.97 13.69 -5.86
N ARG A 135 -0.77 14.62 -6.81
CA ARG A 135 -1.86 15.13 -7.64
C ARG A 135 -2.51 14.03 -8.48
N VAL A 136 -1.70 13.19 -9.15
CA VAL A 136 -2.21 12.07 -9.98
C VAL A 136 -2.98 11.08 -9.09
N LEU A 137 -2.42 10.68 -7.97
CA LEU A 137 -3.02 9.74 -7.03
C LEU A 137 -4.37 10.26 -6.51
N ARG A 138 -4.42 11.51 -6.05
CA ARG A 138 -5.66 12.15 -5.57
C ARG A 138 -6.72 12.19 -6.66
N ASN A 139 -6.34 12.47 -7.91
CA ASN A 139 -7.28 12.47 -9.02
C ASN A 139 -7.82 11.06 -9.31
N LYS A 140 -6.97 10.03 -9.23
CA LYS A 140 -7.36 8.63 -9.44
C LYS A 140 -8.24 8.08 -8.32
N ILE A 141 -8.00 8.49 -7.08
CA ILE A 141 -8.87 8.15 -5.94
C ILE A 141 -10.26 8.77 -6.15
N ARG A 142 -10.32 10.07 -6.46
CA ARG A 142 -11.60 10.77 -6.69
C ARG A 142 -12.41 10.23 -7.87
N SER A 143 -11.73 9.73 -8.89
CA SER A 143 -12.39 9.13 -10.05
C SER A 143 -12.81 7.68 -9.84
N GLY A 144 -12.64 7.12 -8.63
CA GLY A 144 -12.94 5.71 -8.35
C GLY A 144 -11.98 4.72 -9.03
N CYS A 145 -10.87 5.20 -9.62
CA CYS A 145 -9.93 4.31 -10.29
C CYS A 145 -9.05 3.55 -9.29
N PHE A 146 -8.73 4.19 -8.16
CA PHE A 146 -7.82 3.68 -7.13
C PHE A 146 -8.61 3.46 -5.84
N GLU A 147 -9.13 2.23 -5.70
CA GLU A 147 -9.94 1.80 -4.56
C GLU A 147 -9.16 0.84 -3.64
N GLU A 148 -9.78 0.44 -2.53
CA GLU A 148 -9.18 -0.46 -1.54
C GLU A 148 -8.71 -1.78 -2.16
N ASP A 149 -9.49 -2.40 -3.04
CA ASP A 149 -9.14 -3.69 -3.67
C ASP A 149 -7.82 -3.62 -4.44
N LEU A 150 -7.59 -2.50 -5.16
CA LEU A 150 -6.35 -2.27 -5.90
C LEU A 150 -5.16 -2.13 -4.94
N LEU A 151 -5.34 -1.34 -3.89
CA LEU A 151 -4.32 -1.10 -2.86
C LEU A 151 -3.99 -2.39 -2.08
N GLN A 152 -5.02 -3.13 -1.69
CA GLN A 152 -4.90 -4.43 -1.06
C GLN A 152 -4.08 -5.37 -1.95
N GLY A 153 -4.51 -5.57 -3.20
CA GLY A 153 -3.79 -6.41 -4.16
C GLY A 153 -2.33 -5.99 -4.33
N THR A 154 -2.04 -4.69 -4.38
CA THR A 154 -0.67 -4.16 -4.44
C THR A 154 0.17 -4.58 -3.25
N PHE A 155 -0.33 -4.46 -2.02
CA PHE A 155 0.43 -4.88 -0.84
C PHE A 155 0.60 -6.39 -0.78
N TYR A 156 -0.46 -7.17 -1.01
CA TYR A 156 -0.38 -8.63 -0.95
C TYR A 156 0.62 -9.23 -1.95
N ILE A 157 0.70 -8.69 -3.17
CA ILE A 157 1.57 -9.23 -4.21
C ILE A 157 2.97 -8.60 -4.18
N HIS A 158 3.09 -7.32 -3.82
CA HIS A 158 4.35 -6.56 -3.94
C HIS A 158 4.96 -6.12 -2.61
N TYR A 159 4.51 -6.62 -1.44
CA TYR A 159 5.04 -6.19 -0.13
C TYR A 159 6.57 -6.29 -0.02
N LEU A 160 7.20 -7.34 -0.57
CA LEU A 160 8.66 -7.49 -0.52
C LEU A 160 9.41 -6.39 -1.27
N VAL A 161 8.80 -5.84 -2.32
CA VAL A 161 9.35 -4.73 -3.09
C VAL A 161 9.06 -3.39 -2.41
N LEU A 162 7.88 -3.28 -1.78
CA LEU A 162 7.38 -2.07 -1.14
C LEU A 162 7.99 -1.81 0.25
N LYS A 163 8.48 -2.85 0.95
CA LYS A 163 9.07 -2.70 2.28
C LYS A 163 10.21 -1.68 2.30
N ASP A 164 11.03 -1.66 1.25
CA ASP A 164 12.19 -0.76 1.14
C ASP A 164 11.78 0.72 0.96
N VAL A 165 10.51 0.97 0.63
CA VAL A 165 9.96 2.31 0.43
C VAL A 165 8.97 2.72 1.51
N CYS A 166 8.87 1.96 2.62
CA CYS A 166 7.99 2.26 3.77
C CYS A 166 8.03 3.75 4.20
N PRO A 167 9.20 4.39 4.44
CA PRO A 167 9.23 5.79 4.85
C PRO A 167 8.54 6.75 3.86
N SER A 168 8.64 6.45 2.57
CA SER A 168 7.98 7.23 1.53
C SER A 168 6.47 6.95 1.46
N ILE A 169 6.05 5.70 1.70
CA ILE A 169 4.63 5.35 1.82
C ILE A 169 3.99 6.08 3.00
N LEU A 170 4.64 6.12 4.17
CA LEU A 170 4.12 6.82 5.35
C LEU A 170 4.06 8.34 5.12
N SER A 171 5.07 8.93 4.49
CA SER A 171 5.04 10.34 4.08
C SER A 171 3.89 10.65 3.12
N LEU A 172 3.54 9.71 2.22
CA LEU A 172 2.39 9.85 1.34
C LEU A 172 1.08 9.74 2.13
N ALA A 173 0.95 8.73 3.00
CA ALA A 173 -0.23 8.54 3.85
C ALA A 173 -0.53 9.79 4.69
N GLN A 174 0.49 10.39 5.30
CA GLN A 174 0.39 11.65 6.02
C GLN A 174 -0.19 12.78 5.14
N SER A 175 0.35 12.97 3.94
CA SER A 175 -0.18 13.96 2.99
C SER A 175 -1.66 13.72 2.67
N LEU A 176 -2.07 12.45 2.49
CA LEU A 176 -3.45 12.11 2.18
C LEU A 176 -4.40 12.33 3.37
N LEU A 177 -3.98 12.02 4.61
CA LEU A 177 -4.78 12.28 5.82
C LEU A 177 -5.03 13.77 6.05
N ASN A 178 -4.11 14.65 5.64
CA ASN A 178 -4.32 16.10 5.72
C ASN A 178 -5.27 16.65 4.63
N SER A 179 -5.99 15.80 3.90
CA SER A 179 -6.99 16.24 2.92
C SER A 179 -8.32 16.62 3.59
N LEU A 180 -9.16 17.35 2.85
CA LEU A 180 -10.56 17.62 3.22
C LEU A 180 -11.54 16.65 2.53
N ASP A 181 -11.02 15.81 1.64
CA ASP A 181 -11.80 14.89 0.83
C ASP A 181 -11.80 13.51 1.49
N GLN A 182 -12.97 13.05 1.92
CA GLN A 182 -13.11 11.79 2.66
C GLN A 182 -12.54 10.59 1.89
N SER A 183 -12.70 10.54 0.56
CA SER A 183 -12.17 9.43 -0.25
C SER A 183 -10.64 9.36 -0.18
N ILE A 184 -9.98 10.51 -0.12
CA ILE A 184 -8.54 10.61 -0.02
C ILE A 184 -8.04 10.29 1.39
N ILE A 185 -8.76 10.77 2.42
CA ILE A 185 -8.45 10.47 3.82
C ILE A 185 -8.53 8.96 4.05
N LEU A 186 -9.62 8.31 3.60
CA LEU A 186 -9.78 6.86 3.68
C LEU A 186 -8.65 6.11 2.97
N PHE A 187 -8.23 6.55 1.78
CA PHE A 187 -7.10 5.92 1.09
C PHE A 187 -5.78 6.08 1.87
N GLY A 188 -5.56 7.24 2.50
CA GLY A 188 -4.42 7.44 3.41
C GLY A 188 -4.47 6.54 4.65
N SER A 189 -5.65 6.36 5.25
CA SER A 189 -5.88 5.44 6.36
C SER A 189 -5.55 4.00 5.98
N LEU A 190 -5.97 3.57 4.77
CA LEU A 190 -5.62 2.26 4.23
C LEU A 190 -4.10 2.10 4.02
N LEU A 191 -3.38 3.15 3.60
CA LEU A 191 -1.91 3.08 3.49
C LEU A 191 -1.25 2.80 4.85
N TYR A 192 -1.70 3.45 5.94
CA TYR A 192 -1.22 3.14 7.28
C TYR A 192 -1.56 1.70 7.68
N ARG A 193 -2.81 1.28 7.48
CA ARG A 193 -3.26 -0.09 7.81
C ARG A 193 -2.44 -1.16 7.08
N TYR A 194 -2.32 -1.07 5.76
CA TYR A 194 -1.57 -2.05 4.98
C TYR A 194 -0.06 -2.00 5.27
N SER A 195 0.50 -0.82 5.55
CA SER A 195 1.90 -0.72 5.99
C SER A 195 2.14 -1.46 7.30
N PHE A 196 1.24 -1.31 8.28
CA PHE A 196 1.34 -2.02 9.55
C PHE A 196 1.17 -3.54 9.41
N MET A 197 0.25 -3.98 8.55
CA MET A 197 -0.03 -5.41 8.33
C MET A 197 1.12 -6.16 7.66
N PHE A 198 1.82 -5.54 6.70
CA PHE A 198 2.75 -6.24 5.81
C PHE A 198 4.23 -6.00 6.12
N PHE A 199 4.57 -4.89 6.80
CA PHE A 199 5.96 -4.54 7.04
C PHE A 199 6.45 -4.96 8.43
N ASP A 200 7.75 -4.80 8.64
CA ASP A 200 8.44 -5.26 9.84
C ASP A 200 8.09 -4.41 11.08
N THR A 201 8.57 -4.85 12.24
CA THR A 201 8.31 -4.19 13.52
C THR A 201 8.77 -2.73 13.54
N TYR A 202 9.82 -2.39 12.79
CA TYR A 202 10.29 -1.01 12.69
C TYR A 202 9.28 -0.15 11.95
N CYS A 203 8.83 -0.57 10.77
CA CYS A 203 7.80 0.17 10.04
C CYS A 203 6.47 0.20 10.80
N GLN A 204 6.10 -0.87 11.52
CA GLN A 204 4.93 -0.86 12.41
C GLN A 204 5.03 0.21 13.49
N GLN A 205 6.20 0.35 14.12
CA GLN A 205 6.43 1.40 15.12
C GLN A 205 6.27 2.80 14.51
N GLU A 206 6.82 3.04 13.32
CA GLU A 206 6.69 4.31 12.61
C GLU A 206 5.22 4.63 12.24
N VAL A 207 4.44 3.62 11.84
CA VAL A 207 2.99 3.77 11.61
C VAL A 207 2.30 4.23 12.89
N ILE A 208 2.55 3.57 14.03
CA ILE A 208 1.92 3.96 15.31
C ILE A 208 2.35 5.35 15.74
N GLY A 209 3.64 5.70 15.59
CA GLY A 209 4.13 7.04 15.90
C GLY A 209 3.47 8.13 15.04
N ALA A 210 3.29 7.87 13.74
CA ALA A 210 2.60 8.78 12.84
C ALA A 210 1.11 8.94 13.19
N LEU A 211 0.40 7.84 13.48
CA LEU A 211 -1.00 7.88 13.91
C LEU A 211 -1.18 8.62 15.23
N VAL A 212 -0.31 8.40 16.22
CA VAL A 212 -0.31 9.15 17.49
C VAL A 212 -0.10 10.65 17.22
N THR A 213 0.79 11.01 16.29
CA THR A 213 1.00 12.40 15.89
C THR A 213 -0.25 13.03 15.28
N HIS A 214 -0.95 12.29 14.42
CA HIS A 214 -2.23 12.72 13.83
C HIS A 214 -3.32 12.91 14.89
N VAL A 215 -3.42 12.00 15.87
CA VAL A 215 -4.33 12.11 17.02
C VAL A 215 -4.03 13.37 17.86
N CYS A 216 -2.77 13.80 17.93
CA CYS A 216 -2.36 14.99 18.66
C CYS A 216 -2.37 16.28 17.81
N SER A 217 -2.85 16.24 16.55
CA SER A 217 -2.79 17.37 15.61
C SER A 217 -3.76 18.51 15.93
N GLY A 218 -4.86 18.23 16.65
CA GLY A 218 -5.95 19.17 16.91
C GLY A 218 -6.92 19.38 15.73
N ASN A 219 -6.73 18.68 14.61
CA ASN A 219 -7.64 18.69 13.47
C ASN A 219 -8.66 17.54 13.61
N GLU A 220 -9.91 17.83 13.93
CA GLU A 220 -10.93 16.83 14.26
C GLU A 220 -11.04 15.69 13.23
N VAL A 221 -11.04 16.00 11.93
CA VAL A 221 -11.16 14.98 10.87
C VAL A 221 -9.95 14.05 10.83
N GLU A 222 -8.76 14.61 11.04
CA GLU A 222 -7.49 13.86 11.07
C GLU A 222 -7.37 13.02 12.34
N VAL A 223 -7.84 13.56 13.47
CA VAL A 223 -7.89 12.86 14.76
C VAL A 223 -8.82 11.66 14.67
N ASP A 224 -10.05 11.86 14.18
CA ASP A 224 -11.04 10.79 14.05
C ASP A 224 -10.54 9.67 13.11
N ALA A 225 -10.01 10.04 11.93
CA ALA A 225 -9.45 9.07 11.00
C ALA A 225 -8.27 8.28 11.60
N ALA A 226 -7.40 8.93 12.38
CA ALA A 226 -6.26 8.26 13.01
C ALA A 226 -6.69 7.31 14.14
N LEU A 227 -7.71 7.69 14.93
CA LEU A 227 -8.29 6.82 15.96
C LEU A 227 -8.98 5.60 15.36
N ASP A 228 -9.75 5.79 14.28
CA ASP A 228 -10.38 4.69 13.55
C ASP A 228 -9.33 3.67 13.07
N VAL A 229 -8.22 4.14 12.49
CA VAL A 229 -7.11 3.25 12.09
C VAL A 229 -6.53 2.54 13.30
N LEU A 230 -6.24 3.24 14.41
CA LEU A 230 -5.71 2.60 15.62
C LEU A 230 -6.65 1.51 16.16
N LEU A 231 -7.97 1.74 16.15
CA LEU A 231 -8.96 0.74 16.54
C LEU A 231 -8.94 -0.47 15.61
N GLU A 232 -8.90 -0.26 14.30
CA GLU A 232 -8.75 -1.34 13.32
C GLU A 232 -7.47 -2.16 13.57
N LEU A 233 -6.33 -1.50 13.83
CA LEU A 233 -5.06 -2.17 14.07
C LEU A 233 -5.08 -3.05 15.32
N VAL A 234 -5.80 -2.64 16.38
CA VAL A 234 -6.00 -3.46 17.59
C VAL A 234 -6.73 -4.76 17.26
N VAL A 235 -7.71 -4.71 16.34
CA VAL A 235 -8.45 -5.90 15.91
C VAL A 235 -7.60 -6.78 14.98
N VAL A 236 -6.86 -6.17 14.05
CA VAL A 236 -6.11 -6.88 13.00
C VAL A 236 -4.87 -7.59 13.56
N SER A 237 -4.09 -6.95 14.45
CA SER A 237 -2.91 -7.57 15.05
C SER A 237 -2.69 -7.10 16.50
N PRO A 238 -3.45 -7.68 17.45
CA PRO A 238 -3.36 -7.31 18.87
C PRO A 238 -1.94 -7.47 19.44
N SER A 239 -1.19 -8.49 18.99
CA SER A 239 0.17 -8.74 19.45
C SER A 239 1.15 -7.65 19.02
N ALA A 240 1.09 -7.20 17.76
CA ALA A 240 1.94 -6.11 17.27
C ALA A 240 1.56 -4.78 17.91
N MET A 241 0.25 -4.53 18.12
CA MET A 241 -0.23 -3.35 18.83
C MET A 241 0.25 -3.29 20.28
N ARG A 242 0.24 -4.43 21.00
CA ARG A 242 0.75 -4.48 22.38
C ARG A 242 2.22 -4.09 22.49
N LEU A 243 3.05 -4.46 21.51
CA LEU A 243 4.47 -4.08 21.50
C LEU A 243 4.68 -2.56 21.35
N ASN A 244 3.71 -1.88 20.73
CA ASN A 244 3.74 -0.44 20.48
C ASN A 244 2.86 0.37 21.46
N ALA A 245 2.30 -0.27 22.50
CA ALA A 245 1.33 0.36 23.41
C ALA A 245 1.88 1.58 24.17
N VAL A 246 3.20 1.67 24.36
CA VAL A 246 3.84 2.84 25.01
C VAL A 246 3.59 4.12 24.21
N PHE A 247 3.58 4.06 22.88
CA PHE A 247 3.29 5.22 22.03
C PHE A 247 1.84 5.67 22.18
N VAL A 248 0.90 4.72 22.19
CA VAL A 248 -0.53 4.98 22.38
C VAL A 248 -0.81 5.58 23.76
N LYS A 249 -0.11 5.12 24.80
CA LYS A 249 -0.20 5.69 26.14
C LYS A 249 0.17 7.19 26.16
N GLY A 250 1.10 7.62 25.32
CA GLY A 250 1.50 9.02 25.19
C GLY A 250 0.36 9.95 24.76
N ILE A 251 -0.70 9.44 24.14
CA ILE A 251 -1.91 10.23 23.80
C ILE A 251 -2.55 10.83 25.06
N LEU A 252 -2.44 10.13 26.21
CA LEU A 252 -3.05 10.57 27.47
C LEU A 252 -2.51 11.93 27.94
N ASP A 253 -1.28 12.27 27.58
CA ASP A 253 -0.65 13.55 27.91
C ASP A 253 -1.24 14.73 27.09
N TYR A 254 -2.05 14.44 26.07
CA TYR A 254 -2.64 15.41 25.14
C TYR A 254 -4.18 15.48 25.19
N LEU A 255 -4.82 14.80 26.15
CA LEU A 255 -6.29 14.74 26.27
C LEU A 255 -6.95 16.12 26.39
N ASP A 256 -6.27 17.08 27.01
CA ASP A 256 -6.76 18.46 27.16
C ASP A 256 -6.98 19.18 25.82
N ASN A 257 -6.34 18.70 24.75
CA ASN A 257 -6.45 19.26 23.40
C ASN A 257 -7.53 18.56 22.54
N MET A 258 -8.19 17.52 23.05
CA MET A 258 -9.17 16.75 22.31
C MET A 258 -10.60 17.27 22.49
N SER A 259 -11.40 17.16 21.44
CA SER A 259 -12.81 17.52 21.51
C SER A 259 -13.58 16.57 22.46
N PRO A 260 -14.70 17.02 23.08
CA PRO A 260 -15.53 16.17 23.93
C PRO A 260 -16.07 14.91 23.22
N HIS A 261 -16.23 14.95 21.89
CA HIS A 261 -16.67 13.81 21.09
C HIS A 261 -15.59 12.74 21.01
N THR A 262 -14.34 13.15 20.77
CA THR A 262 -13.15 12.28 20.81
C THR A 262 -12.97 11.66 22.21
N LEU A 263 -13.29 12.40 23.27
CA LEU A 263 -13.26 11.90 24.66
C LEU A 263 -14.44 10.97 25.04
N ALA A 264 -15.53 10.97 24.27
CA ALA A 264 -16.64 10.04 24.47
C ALA A 264 -16.29 8.62 24.01
N PHE A 265 -15.41 8.48 23.00
CA PHE A 265 -14.85 7.19 22.57
C PHE A 265 -14.07 6.49 23.70
N SER A 266 -13.38 7.24 24.56
CA SER A 266 -12.72 6.68 25.75
C SER A 266 -13.72 6.11 26.77
N LYS A 267 -14.90 6.75 26.91
CA LYS A 267 -15.94 6.35 27.87
C LYS A 267 -16.73 5.11 27.45
N GLU A 268 -16.98 4.91 26.16
CA GLU A 268 -17.65 3.68 25.68
C GLU A 268 -16.78 2.43 25.88
N HIS A 269 -15.45 2.58 25.79
CA HIS A 269 -14.51 1.49 26.06
C HIS A 269 -14.26 1.23 27.56
N GLU A 270 -14.32 2.25 28.43
CA GLU A 270 -14.35 2.05 29.89
C GLU A 270 -15.62 1.34 30.36
N ALA A 271 -16.78 1.64 29.75
CA ALA A 271 -18.04 0.97 30.10
C ALA A 271 -18.06 -0.51 29.68
N SER A 272 -17.39 -0.87 28.59
CA SER A 272 -17.31 -2.25 28.08
C SER A 272 -16.18 -3.08 28.72
N SER A 273 -15.17 -2.45 29.32
CA SER A 273 -14.16 -3.15 30.14
C SER A 273 -14.58 -3.39 31.60
N HIS A 274 -15.68 -2.77 32.07
CA HIS A 274 -16.20 -2.95 33.42
C HIS A 274 -17.23 -4.09 33.60
N ILE A 275 -17.58 -4.84 32.54
CA ILE A 275 -18.50 -5.99 32.63
C ILE A 275 -17.75 -7.27 32.25
N GLN A 276 -16.80 -7.70 33.07
CA GLN A 276 -16.39 -9.11 33.18
C GLN A 276 -15.59 -9.38 34.47
N VAL A 277 -16.16 -9.01 35.61
CA VAL A 277 -15.87 -9.69 36.87
C VAL A 277 -17.22 -9.95 37.54
N SER A 278 -17.83 -11.07 37.18
CA SER A 278 -18.93 -11.64 37.96
C SER A 278 -18.50 -13.04 38.33
N ASP A 279 -18.08 -13.14 39.59
CA ASP A 279 -17.71 -14.34 40.28
C ASP A 279 -18.73 -15.46 40.04
N SER A 280 -18.22 -16.58 39.52
CA SER A 280 -18.88 -17.88 39.64
C SER A 280 -18.01 -18.74 40.55
N VAL A 281 -18.13 -18.50 41.85
CA VAL A 281 -17.78 -19.46 42.90
C VAL A 281 -18.88 -19.41 43.97
N LEU A 282 -19.85 -20.33 43.84
CA LEU A 282 -20.39 -21.19 44.90
C LEU A 282 -21.42 -22.14 44.28
#